data_AF-A0A524HGZ7-F1
#
_entry.id   AF-A0A524HGZ7-F1
#
_cell.length_a   1.000
_cell.length_b   1.000
_cell.length_c   1.000
_cell.angle_alpha   90.00
_cell.angle_beta   90.00
_cell.angle_gamma   90.00
#
_symmetry.space_group_name_H-M   'P 1'
#
loop_
_entity.id
_entity.type
_entity.pdbx_description
1 polymer ?
#
loop_
_entity_poly.entity_id
_entity_poly.type
_entity_poly.pdbx_seq_one_letter_code
_entity_poly.pdbx_strand_id
1 'polypeptide(L)'
;YVVEELDPFLEEHVKTLGVKFKAKDPSFMIGELSQEAIPKIVAGQVKKEVKAAKRRPRMCPGCPHWYTFAALQKLALFVAGDIGCYTLSCQPPLSALHTCICMGAGVTFNDCLRNSFPPFNLVIVVGDSTFVHSGITGLINAAYNNAKGIIFILDNSITAMTGGQQNPATGLTIRNEKTKKLILEDLCRSCGADNVDVIDPQNKQEFEDLVAKRIGEDALSVIIARHPCKLLK
;
A
#
# COMPACT_ATOMS: atom_id res chain seq x y z
N TYR A 1 35.80 -5.58 -5.65
CA TYR A 1 35.04 -5.45 -4.39
C TYR A 1 33.69 -6.09 -4.62
N VAL A 2 33.11 -6.70 -3.59
CA VAL A 2 31.70 -7.10 -3.57
C VAL A 2 31.06 -6.28 -2.46
N VAL A 3 30.03 -5.51 -2.80
CA VAL A 3 29.25 -4.71 -1.86
C VAL A 3 27.80 -4.95 -2.20
N GLU A 4 27.07 -5.49 -1.24
CA GLU A 4 25.63 -5.74 -1.34
C GLU A 4 24.92 -5.23 -0.08
N GLU A 5 23.60 -5.08 -0.15
CA GLU A 5 22.79 -4.64 0.97
C GLU A 5 22.43 -5.84 1.88
N LEU A 6 22.44 -5.63 3.20
CA LEU A 6 22.15 -6.64 4.22
C LEU A 6 23.08 -7.86 4.18
N ASP A 7 22.55 -9.05 3.94
CA ASP A 7 23.26 -10.32 4.07
C ASP A 7 24.28 -10.54 2.93
N PRO A 8 25.36 -11.30 3.17
CA PRO A 8 26.44 -11.51 2.21
C PRO A 8 26.11 -12.58 1.15
N PHE A 9 24.96 -12.50 0.46
CA PHE A 9 24.54 -13.50 -0.53
C PHE A 9 25.48 -13.59 -1.74
N LEU A 10 25.76 -12.46 -2.39
CA LEU A 10 26.69 -12.36 -3.51
C LEU A 10 28.13 -12.56 -3.05
N GLU A 11 28.51 -12.03 -1.88
CA GLU A 11 29.83 -12.23 -1.29
C GLU A 11 30.13 -13.72 -1.08
N GLU A 12 29.19 -14.46 -0.49
CA GLU A 12 29.31 -15.91 -0.30
C GLU A 12 29.38 -16.64 -1.63
N HIS A 13 28.51 -16.31 -2.59
CA HIS A 13 28.53 -16.92 -3.91
C HIS A 13 29.87 -16.70 -4.62
N VAL A 14 30.37 -15.45 -4.68
CA VAL A 14 31.65 -15.11 -5.31
C VAL A 14 32.83 -15.81 -4.62
N LYS A 15 32.75 -16.00 -3.30
CA LYS A 15 33.74 -16.78 -2.53
C LYS A 15 33.78 -18.24 -2.97
N THR A 16 32.63 -18.87 -3.23
CA THR A 16 32.59 -20.26 -3.74
C THR A 16 33.20 -20.41 -5.14
N LEU A 17 33.18 -19.34 -5.95
CA LEU A 17 33.81 -19.32 -7.28
C LEU A 17 35.34 -19.17 -7.22
N GLY A 18 35.93 -19.01 -6.02
CA GLY A 18 37.39 -18.86 -5.85
C GLY A 18 37.94 -17.50 -6.31
N VAL A 19 37.06 -16.54 -6.59
CA VAL A 19 37.47 -15.19 -7.00
C VAL A 19 38.00 -14.43 -5.79
N LYS A 20 39.15 -13.78 -5.92
CA LYS A 20 39.69 -12.90 -4.86
C LYS A 20 38.95 -11.56 -4.89
N PHE A 21 38.29 -11.20 -3.79
CA PHE A 21 37.62 -9.90 -3.65
C PHE A 21 37.81 -9.32 -2.24
N LYS A 22 37.44 -8.05 -2.09
CA LYS A 22 37.26 -7.35 -0.81
C LYS A 22 35.77 -7.12 -0.60
N ALA A 23 35.31 -7.31 0.64
CA ALA A 23 33.92 -7.20 1.04
C ALA A 23 33.69 -5.99 1.96
N LYS A 24 32.42 -5.70 2.26
CA LYS A 24 32.06 -4.76 3.33
C LYS A 24 32.42 -5.33 4.70
N ASP A 25 32.59 -4.46 5.69
CA ASP A 25 32.73 -4.91 7.08
C ASP A 25 31.38 -5.48 7.58
N PRO A 26 31.37 -6.54 8.41
CA PRO A 26 30.13 -7.13 8.95
C PRO A 26 29.17 -6.14 9.62
N SER A 27 29.68 -5.01 10.14
CA SER A 27 28.86 -3.93 10.70
C SER A 27 27.88 -3.30 9.68
N PHE A 28 28.08 -3.50 8.38
CA PHE A 28 27.16 -3.03 7.33
C PHE A 28 26.05 -4.02 6.97
N MET A 29 25.98 -5.20 7.61
CA MET A 29 24.89 -6.15 7.36
C MET A 29 23.55 -5.71 7.99
N ILE A 30 23.58 -4.77 8.93
CA ILE A 30 22.37 -4.28 9.62
C ILE A 30 22.05 -2.86 9.19
N GLY A 31 20.78 -2.62 8.82
CA GLY A 31 20.26 -1.33 8.40
C GLY A 31 20.50 -1.02 6.92
N GLU A 32 20.16 0.19 6.50
CA GLU A 32 20.17 0.57 5.08
C GLU A 32 21.59 0.80 4.54
N LEU A 33 21.82 0.35 3.30
CA LEU A 33 23.03 0.65 2.53
C LEU A 33 22.81 1.94 1.72
N SER A 34 23.29 3.07 2.25
CA SER A 34 23.18 4.36 1.56
C SER A 34 24.36 4.61 0.60
N GLN A 35 24.14 5.46 -0.40
CA GLN A 35 25.19 5.93 -1.31
C GLN A 35 26.36 6.60 -0.54
N GLU A 36 26.06 7.29 0.56
CA GLU A 36 27.04 7.92 1.46
C GLU A 36 27.92 6.92 2.21
N ALA A 37 27.46 5.68 2.38
CA ALA A 37 28.22 4.61 3.02
C ALA A 37 29.28 4.01 2.08
N ILE A 38 29.07 4.07 0.75
CA ILE A 38 29.93 3.41 -0.24
C ILE A 38 31.40 3.84 -0.12
N PRO A 39 31.76 5.14 -0.04
CA PRO A 39 33.17 5.53 0.11
C PRO A 39 33.80 4.99 1.40
N LYS A 40 33.04 4.91 2.49
CA LYS A 40 33.51 4.40 3.79
C LYS A 40 33.75 2.90 3.74
N ILE A 41 32.85 2.16 3.07
CA ILE A 41 32.98 0.71 2.85
C ILE A 41 34.22 0.41 2.01
N VAL A 42 34.41 1.12 0.90
CA VAL A 42 35.58 0.93 0.03
C VAL A 42 36.89 1.25 0.78
N ALA A 43 36.87 2.26 1.66
CA ALA A 43 37.98 2.60 2.55
C ALA A 43 38.20 1.63 3.72
N GLY A 44 37.38 0.56 3.85
CA GLY A 44 37.50 -0.44 4.92
C GLY A 44 37.12 0.09 6.32
N GLN A 45 36.32 1.15 6.38
CA GLN A 45 35.84 1.70 7.64
C GLN A 45 34.65 0.90 8.15
N VAL A 46 34.48 0.85 9.48
CA VAL A 46 33.34 0.21 10.17
C VAL A 46 32.12 1.15 10.16
N LYS A 47 30.90 0.60 10.09
CA LYS A 47 29.66 1.39 10.16
C LYS A 47 29.58 2.09 11.51
N LYS A 48 29.45 3.41 11.47
CA LYS A 48 29.09 4.21 12.65
C LYS A 48 27.58 4.37 12.67
N GLU A 49 26.93 3.78 13.67
CA GLU A 49 25.50 3.99 13.88
C GLU A 49 25.24 5.46 14.21
N VAL A 50 24.34 6.08 13.45
CA VAL A 50 23.83 7.41 13.73
C VAL A 50 22.47 7.23 14.40
N LYS A 51 22.31 7.76 15.63
CA LYS A 51 21.00 7.78 16.28
C LYS A 51 20.04 8.62 15.44
N ALA A 52 19.09 7.96 14.79
CA ALA A 52 18.02 8.65 14.07
C ALA A 52 17.12 9.41 15.04
N ALA A 53 16.65 10.58 14.64
CA ALA A 53 15.62 11.30 15.36
C ALA A 53 14.36 10.42 15.44
N LYS A 54 13.72 10.34 16.61
CA LYS A 54 12.45 9.61 16.80
C LYS A 54 11.30 10.36 16.10
N ARG A 55 11.20 10.26 14.77
CA ARG A 55 10.05 10.75 14.02
C ARG A 55 9.14 9.56 13.70
N ARG A 56 7.92 9.57 14.22
CA ARG A 56 6.93 8.56 13.82
C ARG A 56 6.64 8.69 12.32
N PRO A 57 6.60 7.58 11.58
CA PRO A 57 6.08 7.56 10.22
C PRO A 57 4.66 8.13 10.21
N ARG A 58 4.38 9.05 9.28
CA ARG A 58 3.07 9.70 9.15
C ARG A 58 2.79 10.05 7.69
N MET A 59 1.52 10.06 7.31
CA MET A 59 1.08 10.56 6.02
C MET A 59 1.43 12.04 5.85
N CYS A 60 1.67 12.47 4.60
CA CYS A 60 1.99 13.86 4.27
C CYS A 60 0.88 14.83 4.73
N PRO A 61 1.21 16.07 5.13
CA PRO A 61 0.20 17.10 5.42
C PRO A 61 -0.70 17.40 4.21
N GLY A 62 -2.00 17.13 4.33
CA GLY A 62 -2.96 17.27 3.23
C GLY A 62 -3.04 16.05 2.31
N CYS A 63 -2.53 14.89 2.72
CA CYS A 63 -2.78 13.62 2.03
C CYS A 63 -4.29 13.30 2.05
N PRO A 64 -4.90 12.87 0.93
CA PRO A 64 -6.33 12.56 0.89
C PRO A 64 -6.74 11.40 1.80
N HIS A 65 -5.84 10.46 2.05
CA HIS A 65 -6.11 9.33 2.93
C HIS A 65 -6.41 9.77 4.38
N TRP A 66 -6.02 10.97 4.81
CA TRP A 66 -6.47 11.50 6.10
C TRP A 66 -7.99 11.57 6.19
N TYR A 67 -8.67 11.96 5.11
CA TYR A 67 -10.13 12.10 5.10
C TYR A 67 -10.82 10.74 5.11
N THR A 68 -10.34 9.80 4.29
CA THR A 68 -10.86 8.42 4.26
C THR A 68 -10.79 7.81 5.65
N PHE A 69 -9.62 7.75 6.27
CA PHE A 69 -9.46 7.08 7.56
C PHE A 69 -10.10 7.82 8.73
N ALA A 70 -10.24 9.15 8.65
CA ALA A 70 -11.01 9.89 9.65
C ALA A 70 -12.50 9.48 9.61
N ALA A 71 -13.08 9.33 8.42
CA ALA A 71 -14.45 8.84 8.27
C ALA A 71 -14.60 7.38 8.74
N LEU A 72 -13.68 6.48 8.36
CA LEU A 72 -13.72 5.08 8.80
C LEU A 72 -13.58 4.96 10.33
N GLN A 73 -12.72 5.77 10.94
CA GLN A 73 -12.57 5.84 12.40
C GLN A 73 -13.86 6.35 13.07
N LYS A 74 -14.46 7.42 12.53
CA LYS A 74 -15.71 8.00 13.05
C LYS A 74 -16.88 7.00 13.00
N LEU A 75 -16.94 6.18 11.95
CA LEU A 75 -17.93 5.13 11.78
C LEU A 75 -17.62 3.84 12.57
N ALA A 76 -16.54 3.84 13.37
CA ALA A 76 -16.09 2.70 14.18
C ALA A 76 -15.92 1.40 13.35
N LEU A 77 -15.42 1.54 12.12
CA LEU A 77 -15.23 0.41 11.20
C LEU A 77 -13.94 -0.33 11.50
N PHE A 78 -13.98 -1.65 11.40
CA PHE A 78 -12.76 -2.45 11.42
C PHE A 78 -12.13 -2.39 10.02
N VAL A 79 -10.98 -1.75 9.91
CA VAL A 79 -10.28 -1.57 8.63
C VAL A 79 -9.16 -2.60 8.49
N ALA A 80 -9.34 -3.52 7.55
CA ALA A 80 -8.30 -4.41 7.08
C ALA A 80 -7.61 -3.84 5.84
N GLY A 81 -6.29 -3.86 5.77
CA GLY A 81 -5.59 -3.39 4.59
C GLY A 81 -4.26 -4.06 4.37
N ASP A 82 -3.45 -3.43 3.54
CA ASP A 82 -2.13 -3.88 3.12
C ASP A 82 -1.13 -2.72 3.12
N ILE A 83 0.00 -2.90 2.41
CA ILE A 83 1.12 -1.96 2.37
C ILE A 83 0.86 -0.86 1.34
N GLY A 84 0.91 0.39 1.81
CA GLY A 84 0.82 1.62 1.02
C GLY A 84 0.88 2.86 1.92
N CYS A 85 0.78 4.07 1.34
CA CYS A 85 0.81 5.32 2.13
C CYS A 85 -0.21 5.33 3.27
N TYR A 86 -1.37 4.74 3.04
CA TYR A 86 -2.44 4.60 4.03
C TYR A 86 -2.10 3.66 5.17
N THR A 87 -1.11 2.77 5.06
CA THR A 87 -0.68 1.91 6.18
C THR A 87 -0.31 2.72 7.40
N LEU A 88 0.22 3.94 7.18
CA LEU A 88 0.60 4.88 8.22
C LEU A 88 -0.58 5.38 9.07
N SER A 89 -1.83 5.11 8.68
CA SER A 89 -3.02 5.41 9.49
C SER A 89 -3.18 4.48 10.70
N CYS A 90 -2.38 3.40 10.81
CA CYS A 90 -2.28 2.59 12.02
C CYS A 90 -1.69 3.36 13.21
N GLN A 91 -1.01 4.48 12.94
CA GLN A 91 -0.40 5.32 13.97
C GLN A 91 -1.36 6.42 14.45
N PRO A 92 -1.17 6.93 15.70
CA PRO A 92 -1.89 8.10 16.17
C PRO A 92 -1.67 9.32 15.23
N PRO A 93 -2.69 10.17 15.04
CA PRO A 93 -3.95 10.23 15.79
C PRO A 93 -5.07 9.33 15.25
N LEU A 94 -4.93 8.74 14.06
CA LEU A 94 -6.00 7.96 13.45
C LEU A 94 -6.15 6.57 14.08
N SER A 95 -5.04 5.85 14.25
CA SER A 95 -5.06 4.47 14.77
C SER A 95 -6.17 3.60 14.13
N ALA A 96 -6.41 3.79 12.83
CA ALA A 96 -7.63 3.36 12.16
C ALA A 96 -7.43 2.14 11.24
N LEU A 97 -6.19 1.79 10.89
CA LEU A 97 -5.86 0.55 10.21
C LEU A 97 -5.54 -0.54 11.24
N HIS A 98 -6.29 -1.62 11.23
CA HIS A 98 -6.24 -2.66 12.26
C HIS A 98 -5.40 -3.86 11.84
N THR A 99 -5.34 -4.16 10.54
CA THR A 99 -4.51 -5.25 10.00
C THR A 99 -3.75 -4.78 8.76
N CYS A 100 -2.51 -5.30 8.62
CA CYS A 100 -1.65 -5.09 7.48
C CYS A 100 -0.69 -6.29 7.39
N ILE A 101 -0.79 -7.09 6.33
CA ILE A 101 0.00 -8.32 6.17
C ILE A 101 1.09 -8.13 5.12
N CYS A 102 0.70 -8.02 3.85
CA CYS A 102 1.59 -7.78 2.72
C CYS A 102 0.81 -7.11 1.59
N MET A 103 1.50 -6.67 0.54
CA MET A 103 0.89 -5.99 -0.61
C MET A 103 -0.17 -6.86 -1.30
N GLY A 104 -1.42 -6.38 -1.36
CA GLY A 104 -2.57 -7.09 -1.94
C GLY A 104 -3.35 -7.93 -0.92
N ALA A 105 -2.80 -8.16 0.27
CA ALA A 105 -3.46 -8.99 1.29
C ALA A 105 -4.77 -8.39 1.81
N GLY A 106 -4.96 -7.07 1.70
CA GLY A 106 -6.20 -6.43 2.14
C GLY A 106 -7.42 -7.05 1.47
N VAL A 107 -7.36 -7.22 0.14
CA VAL A 107 -8.46 -7.78 -0.65
C VAL A 107 -8.43 -9.31 -0.71
N THR A 108 -7.25 -9.94 -0.73
CA THR A 108 -7.18 -11.42 -0.85
C THR A 108 -7.44 -12.13 0.48
N PHE A 109 -7.14 -11.51 1.62
CA PHE A 109 -7.44 -12.05 2.94
C PHE A 109 -8.88 -11.76 3.40
N ASN A 110 -9.65 -11.06 2.56
CA ASN A 110 -11.03 -10.65 2.79
C ASN A 110 -11.93 -11.79 3.28
N ASP A 111 -12.00 -12.88 2.52
CA ASP A 111 -12.94 -13.97 2.78
C ASP A 111 -12.62 -14.66 4.13
N CYS A 112 -11.34 -14.76 4.48
CA CYS A 112 -10.92 -15.27 5.79
C CYS A 112 -11.45 -14.37 6.91
N LEU A 113 -11.25 -13.05 6.78
CA LEU A 113 -11.68 -12.09 7.80
C LEU A 113 -13.20 -12.05 7.93
N ARG A 114 -13.95 -12.02 6.82
CA ARG A 114 -15.41 -12.01 6.84
C ARG A 114 -16.02 -13.25 7.49
N ASN A 115 -15.40 -14.42 7.30
CA ASN A 115 -15.87 -15.67 7.89
C ASN A 115 -15.42 -15.85 9.35
N SER A 116 -14.28 -15.27 9.75
CA SER A 116 -13.70 -15.45 11.08
C SER A 116 -14.14 -14.40 12.08
N PHE A 117 -14.50 -13.20 11.61
CA PHE A 117 -15.02 -12.13 12.44
C PHE A 117 -16.57 -12.16 12.36
N PRO A 118 -17.30 -12.10 13.49
CA PRO A 118 -18.75 -11.82 13.56
C PRO A 118 -19.14 -10.57 12.73
N PRO A 119 -20.42 -10.14 12.61
CA PRO A 119 -20.86 -9.06 11.71
C PRO A 119 -20.40 -7.67 12.19
N PHE A 120 -19.10 -7.49 12.36
CA PHE A 120 -18.45 -6.22 12.49
C PHE A 120 -18.55 -5.52 11.15
N ASN A 121 -18.61 -4.19 11.21
CA ASN A 121 -18.52 -3.34 10.06
C ASN A 121 -17.08 -3.36 9.50
N LEU A 122 -16.70 -4.51 8.94
CA LEU A 122 -15.40 -4.79 8.33
C LEU A 122 -15.35 -4.17 6.94
N VAL A 123 -14.35 -3.33 6.74
CA VAL A 123 -14.04 -2.73 5.46
C VAL A 123 -12.60 -3.03 5.08
N ILE A 124 -12.38 -3.14 3.78
CA ILE A 124 -11.05 -3.40 3.24
C ILE A 124 -10.53 -2.15 2.56
N VAL A 125 -9.24 -1.87 2.69
CA VAL A 125 -8.57 -0.79 1.97
C VAL A 125 -7.40 -1.33 1.17
N VAL A 126 -7.27 -0.86 -0.06
CA VAL A 126 -6.16 -1.17 -0.96
C VAL A 126 -5.84 0.05 -1.81
N GLY A 127 -4.57 0.31 -2.12
CA GLY A 127 -4.18 1.39 -3.04
C GLY A 127 -4.51 1.04 -4.50
N ASP A 128 -4.64 2.03 -5.37
CA ASP A 128 -4.79 1.84 -6.84
C ASP A 128 -3.71 0.94 -7.44
N SER A 129 -2.44 1.27 -7.18
CA SER A 129 -1.28 0.51 -7.67
C SER A 129 -1.28 -0.93 -7.14
N THR A 130 -1.53 -1.10 -5.84
CA THR A 130 -1.60 -2.41 -5.19
C THR A 130 -2.76 -3.24 -5.71
N PHE A 131 -3.92 -2.62 -5.93
CA PHE A 131 -5.09 -3.29 -6.47
C PHE A 131 -4.77 -3.90 -7.82
N VAL A 132 -4.18 -3.11 -8.72
CA VAL A 132 -3.79 -3.58 -10.06
C VAL A 132 -2.68 -4.63 -10.02
N HIS A 133 -1.74 -4.51 -9.08
CA HIS A 133 -0.61 -5.43 -8.97
C HIS A 133 -1.01 -6.81 -8.44
N SER A 134 -1.80 -6.87 -7.36
CA SER A 134 -2.12 -8.13 -6.68
C SER A 134 -3.50 -8.17 -6.01
N GLY A 135 -4.32 -7.13 -6.13
CA GLY A 135 -5.64 -7.08 -5.51
C GLY A 135 -6.81 -7.54 -6.40
N ILE A 136 -6.68 -7.50 -7.73
CA ILE A 136 -7.76 -7.87 -8.68
C ILE A 136 -8.28 -9.28 -8.42
N THR A 137 -7.36 -10.23 -8.24
CA THR A 137 -7.71 -11.64 -7.98
C THR A 137 -8.52 -11.80 -6.69
N GLY A 138 -8.26 -10.96 -5.69
CA GLY A 138 -9.05 -10.92 -4.45
C GLY A 138 -10.49 -10.47 -4.68
N LEU A 139 -10.72 -9.48 -5.54
CA LEU A 139 -12.08 -9.03 -5.88
C LEU A 139 -12.86 -10.11 -6.64
N ILE A 140 -12.22 -10.75 -7.62
CA ILE A 140 -12.82 -11.86 -8.37
C ILE A 140 -13.22 -13.01 -7.42
N ASN A 141 -12.33 -13.35 -6.48
CA ASN A 141 -12.60 -14.40 -5.50
C ASN A 141 -13.76 -14.02 -4.57
N ALA A 142 -13.80 -12.77 -4.10
CA ALA A 142 -14.89 -12.26 -3.27
C ALA A 142 -16.24 -12.34 -4.00
N ALA A 143 -16.29 -11.95 -5.28
CA ALA A 143 -17.49 -12.06 -6.10
C ALA A 143 -17.91 -13.52 -6.31
N TYR A 144 -16.95 -14.40 -6.64
CA TYR A 144 -17.20 -15.83 -6.80
C TYR A 144 -17.78 -16.49 -5.54
N ASN A 145 -17.30 -16.09 -4.35
CA ASN A 145 -17.77 -16.60 -3.06
C ASN A 145 -18.99 -15.84 -2.50
N ASN A 146 -19.62 -14.96 -3.28
CA ASN A 146 -20.77 -14.14 -2.86
C ASN A 146 -20.50 -13.34 -1.56
N ALA A 147 -19.27 -12.86 -1.40
CA ALA A 147 -18.88 -12.04 -0.26
C ALA A 147 -19.63 -10.70 -0.26
N LYS A 148 -19.91 -10.16 0.92
CA LYS A 148 -20.68 -8.93 1.12
C LYS A 148 -19.88 -7.88 1.87
N GLY A 149 -20.17 -6.61 1.65
CA GLY A 149 -19.53 -5.47 2.33
C GLY A 149 -18.68 -4.62 1.39
N ILE A 150 -17.77 -3.82 1.96
CA ILE A 150 -17.07 -2.77 1.21
C ILE A 150 -15.58 -3.10 1.00
N ILE A 151 -15.12 -2.93 -0.24
CA ILE A 151 -13.70 -2.81 -0.61
C ILE A 151 -13.43 -1.38 -1.07
N PHE A 152 -12.52 -0.68 -0.41
CA PHE A 152 -12.06 0.64 -0.79
C PHE A 152 -10.82 0.54 -1.67
N ILE A 153 -10.86 1.19 -2.83
CA ILE A 153 -9.66 1.47 -3.62
C ILE A 153 -9.28 2.92 -3.38
N LEU A 154 -8.13 3.13 -2.74
CA LEU A 154 -7.57 4.44 -2.42
C LEU A 154 -6.74 4.93 -3.61
N ASP A 155 -7.42 5.56 -4.57
CA ASP A 155 -6.82 6.05 -5.81
C ASP A 155 -6.24 7.45 -5.61
N ASN A 156 -4.93 7.51 -5.42
CA ASN A 156 -4.19 8.76 -5.40
C ASN A 156 -3.41 9.02 -6.71
N SER A 157 -3.71 8.22 -7.74
CA SER A 157 -3.16 8.32 -9.09
C SER A 157 -1.64 8.16 -9.20
N ILE A 158 -0.98 7.51 -8.24
CA ILE A 158 0.45 7.21 -8.28
C ILE A 158 0.88 6.13 -7.28
N THR A 159 1.97 5.42 -7.53
CA THR A 159 2.59 4.53 -6.53
C THR A 159 3.43 5.36 -5.54
N ALA A 160 2.76 6.05 -4.61
CA ALA A 160 3.37 7.12 -3.81
C ALA A 160 4.45 6.66 -2.82
N MET A 161 4.19 5.60 -2.03
CA MET A 161 5.05 5.20 -0.90
C MET A 161 6.46 4.79 -1.34
N THR A 162 6.58 4.22 -2.54
CA THR A 162 7.83 3.69 -3.09
C THR A 162 8.62 4.74 -3.88
N GLY A 163 8.18 5.99 -3.93
CA GLY A 163 8.88 7.07 -4.63
C GLY A 163 8.17 7.61 -5.88
N GLY A 164 6.88 7.33 -6.07
CA GLY A 164 6.07 8.00 -7.09
C GLY A 164 6.15 7.38 -8.48
N GLN A 165 6.18 6.05 -8.57
CA GLN A 165 6.18 5.33 -9.85
C GLN A 165 4.80 5.38 -10.51
N GLN A 166 4.80 5.48 -11.85
CA GLN A 166 3.61 5.25 -12.65
C GLN A 166 3.11 3.81 -12.49
N ASN A 167 1.80 3.61 -12.61
CA ASN A 167 1.14 2.31 -12.57
C ASN A 167 0.09 2.22 -13.69
N PRO A 168 -0.48 1.05 -14.01
CA PRO A 168 -1.40 0.93 -15.15
C PRO A 168 -2.67 1.79 -15.07
N ALA A 169 -3.10 2.20 -13.87
CA ALA A 169 -4.22 3.12 -13.68
C ALA A 169 -3.86 4.60 -13.98
N THR A 170 -2.58 4.93 -14.15
CA THR A 170 -2.13 6.30 -14.50
C THR A 170 -2.23 6.62 -15.99
N GLY A 171 -2.17 5.59 -16.86
CA GLY A 171 -2.08 5.78 -18.31
C GLY A 171 -0.70 6.25 -18.78
N LEU A 172 0.35 6.09 -17.96
CA LEU A 172 1.74 6.43 -18.28
C LEU A 172 2.66 5.22 -18.12
N THR A 173 3.66 5.10 -18.99
CA THR A 173 4.75 4.11 -18.84
C THR A 173 5.76 4.57 -17.78
N ILE A 174 6.71 3.70 -17.42
CA ILE A 174 7.85 4.07 -16.53
C ILE A 174 8.71 5.21 -17.12
N ARG A 175 8.64 5.45 -18.44
CA ARG A 175 9.32 6.56 -19.13
C ARG A 175 8.45 7.82 -19.23
N ASN A 176 7.28 7.84 -18.57
CA ASN A 176 6.27 8.90 -18.64
C ASN A 176 5.66 9.11 -20.04
N GLU A 177 5.67 8.07 -20.88
CA GLU A 177 5.00 8.11 -22.18
C GLU A 177 3.52 7.75 -22.01
N LYS A 178 2.65 8.42 -22.76
CA LYS A 178 1.21 8.11 -22.76
C LYS A 178 0.97 6.69 -23.26
N THR A 179 0.18 5.93 -22.52
CA THR A 179 -0.25 4.57 -22.86
C THR A 179 -1.72 4.36 -22.49
N LYS A 180 -2.22 3.14 -22.64
CA LYS A 180 -3.58 2.77 -22.25
C LYS A 180 -3.75 2.95 -20.74
N LYS A 181 -4.79 3.70 -20.35
CA LYS A 181 -5.19 3.86 -18.95
C LYS A 181 -6.18 2.77 -18.58
N LEU A 182 -5.88 2.01 -17.53
CA LEU A 182 -6.83 1.07 -16.94
C LEU A 182 -7.89 1.85 -16.16
N ILE A 183 -9.17 1.65 -16.51
CA ILE A 183 -10.30 2.26 -15.80
C ILE A 183 -10.70 1.33 -14.65
N LEU A 184 -10.42 1.74 -13.42
CA LEU A 184 -10.65 0.94 -12.22
C LEU A 184 -12.14 0.59 -12.04
N GLU A 185 -13.02 1.51 -12.41
CA GLU A 185 -14.46 1.36 -12.33
C GLU A 185 -14.94 0.18 -13.17
N ASP A 186 -14.55 0.16 -14.45
CA ASP A 186 -14.95 -0.85 -15.41
C ASP A 186 -14.34 -2.20 -15.06
N LEU A 187 -13.11 -2.20 -14.57
CA LEU A 187 -12.45 -3.40 -14.06
C LEU A 187 -13.22 -3.98 -12.86
N CYS A 188 -13.61 -3.17 -11.88
CA CYS A 188 -14.34 -3.64 -10.70
C CYS A 188 -15.71 -4.23 -11.08
N ARG A 189 -16.44 -3.58 -12.00
CA ARG A 189 -17.69 -4.12 -12.54
C ARG A 189 -17.47 -5.44 -13.26
N SER A 190 -16.44 -5.53 -14.09
CA SER A 190 -16.10 -6.75 -14.82
C SER A 190 -15.68 -7.89 -13.91
N CYS A 191 -15.11 -7.58 -12.74
CA CYS A 191 -14.73 -8.56 -11.71
C CYS A 191 -15.90 -9.00 -10.82
N GLY A 192 -17.11 -8.48 -11.02
CA GLY A 192 -18.31 -8.92 -10.31
C GLY A 192 -18.70 -8.12 -9.06
N ALA A 193 -18.24 -6.87 -8.92
CA ALA A 193 -18.76 -5.98 -7.89
C ALA A 193 -20.21 -5.56 -8.20
N ASP A 194 -21.10 -5.65 -7.22
CA ASP A 194 -22.52 -5.25 -7.35
C ASP A 194 -22.66 -3.74 -7.49
N ASN A 195 -21.88 -3.00 -6.68
CA ASN A 195 -21.82 -1.55 -6.70
C ASN A 195 -20.39 -1.08 -6.93
N VAL A 196 -20.23 -0.04 -7.75
CA VAL A 196 -18.95 0.64 -7.95
C VAL A 196 -19.18 2.14 -7.90
N ASP A 197 -18.76 2.76 -6.80
CA ASP A 197 -18.89 4.19 -6.55
C ASP A 197 -17.52 4.87 -6.66
N VAL A 198 -17.49 6.10 -7.16
CA VAL A 198 -16.29 6.95 -7.21
C VAL A 198 -16.59 8.23 -6.47
N ILE A 199 -15.76 8.56 -5.50
CA ILE A 199 -15.98 9.73 -4.66
C ILE A 199 -14.66 10.33 -4.20
N ASP A 200 -14.62 11.65 -4.11
CA ASP A 200 -13.50 12.35 -3.47
C ASP A 200 -13.71 12.33 -1.95
N PRO A 201 -12.81 11.70 -1.16
CA PRO A 201 -12.96 11.66 0.30
C PRO A 201 -12.86 13.04 0.96
N GLN A 202 -12.43 14.09 0.25
CA GLN A 202 -12.50 15.47 0.76
C GLN A 202 -13.95 15.96 0.96
N ASN A 203 -14.91 15.43 0.21
CA ASN A 203 -16.34 15.69 0.40
C ASN A 203 -16.86 14.91 1.61
N LYS A 204 -16.39 15.28 2.81
CA LYS A 204 -16.52 14.47 4.04
C LYS A 204 -17.92 13.94 4.30
N GLN A 205 -18.94 14.80 4.21
CA GLN A 205 -20.32 14.40 4.51
C GLN A 205 -20.84 13.40 3.48
N GLU A 206 -20.66 13.70 2.19
CA GLU A 206 -21.05 12.81 1.09
C GLU A 206 -20.33 11.46 1.16
N PHE A 207 -19.03 11.49 1.50
CA PHE A 207 -18.23 10.29 1.70
C PHE A 207 -18.75 9.45 2.87
N GLU A 208 -18.97 10.07 4.04
CA GLU A 208 -19.52 9.39 5.21
C GLU A 208 -20.90 8.79 4.94
N ASP A 209 -21.79 9.55 4.28
CA ASP A 209 -23.15 9.11 3.93
C ASP A 209 -23.11 7.92 2.96
N LEU A 210 -22.22 7.95 1.97
CA LEU A 210 -22.03 6.83 1.04
C LEU A 210 -21.52 5.58 1.76
N VAL A 211 -20.51 5.71 2.64
CA VAL A 211 -20.00 4.57 3.42
C VAL A 211 -21.10 3.99 4.31
N ALA A 212 -21.83 4.85 5.02
CA ALA A 212 -22.93 4.43 5.90
C ALA A 212 -24.07 3.76 5.13
N LYS A 213 -24.35 4.19 3.89
CA LYS A 213 -25.30 3.52 3.00
C LYS A 213 -24.80 2.13 2.59
N ARG A 214 -23.60 2.04 2.01
CA ARG A 214 -23.08 0.79 1.42
C ARG A 214 -22.78 -0.29 2.45
N ILE A 215 -22.42 0.08 3.69
CA ILE A 215 -22.06 -0.92 4.71
C ILE A 215 -23.28 -1.72 5.20
N GLY A 216 -24.49 -1.14 5.08
CA GLY A 216 -25.74 -1.80 5.44
C GLY A 216 -26.41 -2.59 4.31
N GLU A 217 -25.84 -2.56 3.09
CA GLU A 217 -26.38 -3.27 1.94
C GLU A 217 -25.88 -4.73 1.89
N ASP A 218 -26.76 -5.65 1.50
CA ASP A 218 -26.40 -7.06 1.22
C ASP A 218 -25.74 -7.21 -0.17
N ALA A 219 -24.66 -6.46 -0.39
CA ALA A 219 -23.98 -6.34 -1.68
C ALA A 219 -22.46 -6.27 -1.52
N LEU A 220 -21.73 -6.72 -2.54
CA LEU A 220 -20.29 -6.48 -2.70
C LEU A 220 -20.07 -5.10 -3.32
N SER A 221 -19.74 -4.13 -2.49
CA SER A 221 -19.55 -2.74 -2.93
C SER A 221 -18.07 -2.39 -3.04
N VAL A 222 -17.68 -1.76 -4.14
CA VAL A 222 -16.36 -1.13 -4.29
C VAL A 222 -16.53 0.39 -4.24
N ILE A 223 -15.83 1.03 -3.31
CA ILE A 223 -15.76 2.50 -3.24
C ILE A 223 -14.36 2.93 -3.65
N ILE A 224 -14.24 3.60 -4.80
CA ILE A 224 -13.00 4.20 -5.27
C ILE A 224 -12.90 5.60 -4.68
N ALA A 225 -12.16 5.71 -3.57
CA ALA A 225 -11.86 6.99 -2.93
C ALA A 225 -10.74 7.69 -3.72
N ARG A 226 -11.14 8.49 -4.71
CA ARG A 226 -10.22 9.07 -5.69
C ARG A 226 -9.90 10.51 -5.35
N HIS A 227 -8.63 10.78 -5.08
CA HIS A 227 -8.11 12.14 -4.99
C HIS A 227 -6.59 12.14 -5.21
N PRO A 228 -6.05 12.96 -6.13
CA PRO A 228 -4.62 12.95 -6.45
C PRO A 228 -3.72 13.10 -5.23
N CYS A 229 -2.60 12.39 -5.23
CA CYS A 229 -1.56 12.58 -4.24
C CYS A 229 -1.05 14.02 -4.30
N LYS A 230 -0.96 14.69 -3.14
CA LYS A 230 -0.45 16.07 -3.05
C LYS A 230 0.99 16.27 -3.54
N LEU A 231 1.75 15.17 -3.65
CA LEU A 231 3.12 15.20 -4.18
C LEU A 231 3.17 15.10 -5.71
N LEU A 232 2.04 14.83 -6.37
CA LEU A 232 1.95 14.94 -7.82
C LEU A 232 2.06 16.41 -8.22
N LYS A 233 2.93 16.66 -9.20
CA LYS A 233 3.22 17.98 -9.77
C LYS A 233 2.59 18.12 -11.14
#